data_AF-A0A839P3E6-F1
#
_entry.id   AF-A0A839P3E6-F1
#
_cell.length_a   1.000
_cell.length_b   1.000
_cell.length_c   1.000
_cell.angle_alpha   90.00
_cell.angle_beta   90.00
_cell.angle_gamma   90.00
#
_symmetry.space_group_name_H-M   'P 1'
#
loop_
_entity.id
_entity.type
_entity.pdbx_description
1 polymer ?
#
loop_
_entity_poly.entity_id
_entity_poly.type
_entity_poly.pdbx_seq_one_letter_code
_entity_poly.pdbx_strand_id
1 'polypeptide(L)'
;MASERLPWFRCGPSALLGALSGLQPDEGLIYVTVLLRIYETGGPITDTARTLARRTGLTERRAGAAIESLAEAGKITLTGDSRIDSTSTHEELEFQRARSHDSGASRALRRRRAGEG
;
A
#
# COMPACT_ATOMS: atom_id res chain seq x y z
N MET A 1 9.98 10.72 22.31
CA MET A 1 9.13 11.44 21.33
C MET A 1 9.20 10.66 20.04
N ALA A 2 8.06 10.27 19.45
CA ALA A 2 8.07 9.67 18.12
C ALA A 2 8.69 10.69 17.14
N SER A 3 9.50 10.23 16.20
CA SER A 3 10.11 11.12 15.21
C SER A 3 9.02 11.91 14.48
N GLU A 4 9.16 13.23 14.37
CA GLU A 4 8.26 14.08 13.56
C GLU A 4 8.33 13.75 12.06
N ARG A 5 9.31 12.94 11.65
CA ARG A 5 9.47 12.50 10.27
C ARG A 5 8.58 11.30 10.01
N LEU A 6 7.84 11.36 8.91
CA LEU A 6 7.15 10.20 8.38
C LEU A 6 8.14 9.05 8.15
N PRO A 7 7.74 7.79 8.43
CA PRO A 7 8.56 6.63 8.14
C PRO A 7 9.01 6.64 6.68
N TRP A 8 10.29 6.36 6.45
CA TRP A 8 10.82 6.22 5.11
C TRP A 8 10.28 4.94 4.47
N PHE A 9 9.84 5.04 3.22
CA PHE A 9 9.54 3.90 2.35
C PHE A 9 10.16 4.13 0.98
N ARG A 10 10.44 3.05 0.26
CA ARG A 10 10.96 3.12 -1.09
C ARG A 10 9.83 3.57 -2.02
N CYS A 11 10.05 4.68 -2.72
CA CYS A 11 9.12 5.20 -3.73
C CYS A 11 9.90 5.41 -5.03
N GLY A 12 9.38 4.89 -6.15
CA GLY A 12 9.86 5.21 -7.49
C GLY A 12 9.11 6.43 -8.03
N PRO A 13 9.61 7.67 -7.85
CA PRO A 13 8.82 8.88 -8.12
C PRO A 13 8.36 8.98 -9.57
N SER A 14 9.22 8.65 -10.55
CA SER A 14 8.85 8.69 -11.96
C SER A 14 7.78 7.67 -12.31
N ALA A 15 7.84 6.46 -11.74
CA ALA A 15 6.83 5.43 -11.94
C ALA A 15 5.49 5.84 -11.33
N LEU A 16 5.51 6.41 -10.11
CA LEU A 16 4.31 6.90 -9.46
C LEU A 16 3.67 8.06 -10.24
N LEU A 17 4.46 9.05 -10.67
CA LEU A 17 3.95 10.16 -11.48
C LEU A 17 3.38 9.68 -12.82
N GLY A 18 4.03 8.71 -13.47
CA GLY A 18 3.51 8.08 -14.69
C GLY A 18 2.20 7.33 -14.44
N ALA A 19 2.09 6.63 -13.31
CA ALA A 19 0.86 5.91 -12.94
C ALA A 19 -0.31 6.85 -12.63
N LEU A 20 -0.03 8.04 -12.08
CA LEU A 20 -1.03 9.09 -11.76
C LEU A 20 -1.40 9.96 -12.97
N SER A 21 -0.58 9.97 -14.01
CA SER A 21 -0.82 10.80 -15.20
C SER A 21 -2.16 10.46 -15.85
N GLY A 22 -2.97 11.49 -16.11
CA GLY A 22 -4.28 11.37 -16.75
C GLY A 22 -5.43 11.00 -15.80
N LEU A 23 -5.15 10.67 -14.54
CA LEU A 23 -6.20 10.43 -13.55
C LEU A 23 -6.86 11.74 -13.11
N GLN A 24 -8.16 11.68 -12.85
CA GLN A 24 -8.87 12.75 -12.17
C GLN A 24 -8.36 12.91 -10.74
N PRO A 25 -8.51 14.10 -10.12
CA PRO A 25 -8.01 14.35 -8.77
C PRO A 25 -8.46 13.32 -7.72
N ASP A 26 -9.74 12.92 -7.76
CA ASP A 26 -10.30 11.92 -6.84
C ASP A 26 -9.70 10.53 -7.06
N GLU A 27 -9.52 10.14 -8.32
CA GLU A 27 -8.89 8.88 -8.71
C GLU A 27 -7.43 8.84 -8.26
N GLY A 28 -6.68 9.92 -8.48
CA GLY A 28 -5.31 10.04 -8.02
C GLY A 28 -5.19 9.90 -6.50
N LEU A 29 -6.06 10.60 -5.75
CA LEU A 29 -6.08 10.54 -4.29
C LEU A 29 -6.44 9.14 -3.76
N ILE A 30 -7.46 8.50 -4.34
CA ILE A 30 -7.85 7.14 -3.98
C ILE A 30 -6.74 6.15 -4.34
N TYR A 31 -6.14 6.27 -5.52
CA TYR A 31 -5.09 5.36 -5.97
C TYR A 31 -3.87 5.41 -5.06
N VAL A 32 -3.34 6.60 -4.75
CA VAL A 32 -2.22 6.75 -3.80
C VAL A 32 -2.58 6.17 -2.44
N THR A 33 -3.79 6.44 -1.95
CA THR A 33 -4.25 5.91 -0.66
C THR A 33 -4.28 4.38 -0.67
N VAL A 34 -4.80 3.76 -1.73
CA VAL A 34 -4.83 2.29 -1.88
C VAL A 34 -3.41 1.71 -1.89
N LEU A 35 -2.48 2.27 -2.67
CA LEU A 35 -1.10 1.81 -2.71
C LEU A 35 -0.46 1.84 -1.31
N LEU A 36 -0.58 2.96 -0.61
CA LEU A 36 -0.05 3.12 0.75
C LEU A 36 -0.68 2.12 1.73
N ARG A 37 -1.98 1.86 1.60
CA ARG A 37 -2.69 0.88 2.44
C ARG A 37 -2.26 -0.55 2.17
N ILE A 38 -1.99 -0.90 0.92
CA ILE A 38 -1.43 -2.21 0.53
C ILE A 38 -0.03 -2.37 1.13
N TYR A 39 0.84 -1.37 1.03
CA TYR A 39 2.16 -1.40 1.67
C TYR A 39 2.08 -1.52 3.19
N GLU A 40 1.19 -0.75 3.84
CA GLU A 40 0.98 -0.81 5.28
C GLU A 40 0.50 -2.19 5.75
N THR A 41 -0.37 -2.83 4.97
CA THR A 41 -0.97 -4.14 5.30
C THR A 41 -0.08 -5.31 4.88
N GLY A 42 0.87 -5.10 3.96
CA GLY A 42 1.71 -6.14 3.38
C GLY A 42 1.01 -6.97 2.29
N GLY A 43 -0.05 -6.43 1.68
CA GLY A 43 -0.84 -7.13 0.65
C GLY A 43 -2.21 -6.51 0.40
N PRO A 44 -3.09 -7.21 -0.36
CA PRO A 44 -4.41 -6.70 -0.74
C PRO A 44 -5.24 -6.27 0.48
N ILE A 45 -6.01 -5.19 0.33
CA ILE A 45 -6.73 -4.56 1.45
C ILE A 45 -8.23 -4.85 1.39
N THR A 46 -8.88 -4.90 2.55
CA THR A 46 -10.35 -5.04 2.67
C THR A 46 -11.05 -3.67 2.80
N ASP A 47 -10.32 -2.58 2.51
CA ASP A 47 -10.87 -1.22 2.60
C ASP A 47 -12.01 -1.05 1.59
N THR A 48 -13.14 -0.51 2.07
CA THR A 48 -14.33 -0.24 1.25
C THR A 48 -14.35 1.21 0.78
N ALA A 49 -15.27 1.56 -0.13
CA ALA A 49 -15.52 2.96 -0.53
C ALA A 49 -15.76 3.87 0.69
N ARG A 50 -16.46 3.38 1.72
CA ARG A 50 -16.68 4.10 2.98
C ARG A 50 -15.39 4.35 3.75
N THR A 51 -14.54 3.33 3.86
CA THR A 51 -13.26 3.44 4.57
C THR A 51 -12.34 4.42 3.84
N LEU A 52 -12.27 4.33 2.52
CA LEU A 52 -11.44 5.21 1.69
C LEU A 52 -11.96 6.65 1.68
N ALA A 53 -13.28 6.85 1.63
CA ALA A 53 -13.91 8.18 1.78
C ALA A 53 -13.50 8.86 3.10
N ARG A 54 -13.51 8.13 4.22
CA ARG A 54 -13.07 8.68 5.52
C ARG A 54 -11.60 9.08 5.55
N ARG A 55 -10.73 8.32 4.85
CA ARG A 55 -9.28 8.62 4.78
C ARG A 55 -8.96 9.81 3.88
N THR A 56 -9.75 10.00 2.83
CA THR A 56 -9.50 10.99 1.77
C THR A 56 -10.32 12.28 1.94
N GLY A 57 -11.36 12.26 2.78
CA GLY A 57 -12.31 13.37 2.92
C GLY A 57 -13.34 13.44 1.79
N LEU A 58 -13.34 12.48 0.87
CA LEU A 58 -14.33 12.37 -0.20
C LEU A 58 -15.68 11.87 0.34
N THR A 59 -16.74 12.06 -0.43
CA THR A 59 -18.01 11.36 -0.17
C THR A 59 -17.90 9.90 -0.58
N GLU A 60 -18.66 9.01 0.08
CA GLU A 60 -18.68 7.57 -0.25
C GLU A 60 -19.02 7.31 -1.73
N ARG A 61 -19.91 8.12 -2.31
CA ARG A 61 -20.23 8.08 -3.74
C ARG A 61 -19.03 8.40 -4.64
N ARG A 62 -18.28 9.48 -4.33
CA ARG A 62 -17.10 9.88 -5.13
C ARG A 62 -15.96 8.87 -5.00
N ALA A 63 -15.74 8.36 -3.79
CA ALA A 63 -14.78 7.29 -3.56
C ALA A 63 -15.18 6.01 -4.33
N GLY A 64 -16.46 5.62 -4.31
CA GLY A 64 -16.97 4.48 -5.08
C GLY A 64 -16.72 4.65 -6.58
N ALA A 65 -17.13 5.78 -7.16
CA ALA A 65 -16.92 6.06 -8.58
C ALA A 65 -15.42 6.05 -8.99
N ALA A 66 -14.56 6.59 -8.13
CA ALA A 66 -13.11 6.55 -8.36
C ALA A 66 -12.55 5.13 -8.31
N ILE A 67 -13.01 4.28 -7.38
CA ILE A 67 -12.62 2.86 -7.31
C ILE A 67 -13.05 2.12 -8.58
N GLU A 68 -14.30 2.31 -9.01
CA GLU A 68 -14.83 1.71 -10.24
C GLU A 68 -13.99 2.12 -11.46
N SER A 69 -13.76 3.43 -11.65
CA SER A 69 -12.93 3.95 -12.74
C SER A 69 -11.50 3.42 -12.71
N LEU A 70 -10.86 3.34 -11.54
CA LEU A 70 -9.52 2.78 -11.39
C LEU A 70 -9.46 1.28 -11.71
N ALA A 71 -10.51 0.53 -11.37
CA ALA A 71 -10.62 -0.87 -11.71
C ALA A 71 -10.81 -1.08 -13.22
N GLU A 72 -11.67 -0.28 -13.86
CA GLU A 72 -11.85 -0.27 -15.31
C GLU A 72 -10.56 0.10 -16.05
N ALA A 73 -9.78 1.05 -15.52
CA ALA A 73 -8.48 1.44 -16.05
C ALA A 73 -7.36 0.41 -15.76
N GLY A 74 -7.64 -0.68 -15.05
CA GLY A 74 -6.68 -1.73 -14.69
C GLY A 74 -5.59 -1.27 -13.70
N LYS A 75 -5.80 -0.14 -13.01
CA LYS A 75 -4.85 0.40 -12.02
C LYS A 75 -4.94 -0.35 -10.70
N ILE A 76 -6.14 -0.82 -10.37
CA ILE A 76 -6.43 -1.69 -9.23
C ILE A 76 -7.22 -2.92 -9.69
N THR A 77 -7.18 -3.98 -8.90
CA THR A 77 -7.97 -5.19 -9.11
C THR A 77 -8.90 -5.40 -7.92
N LEU A 78 -10.19 -5.59 -8.20
CA LEU A 78 -11.16 -6.05 -7.22
C LEU A 78 -11.16 -7.58 -7.24
N THR A 79 -10.64 -8.20 -6.19
CA THR A 79 -10.53 -9.65 -6.08
C THR A 79 -11.88 -10.28 -5.72
N GLY A 80 -12.04 -11.58 -6.00
CA GLY A 80 -13.28 -12.31 -5.70
C GLY A 80 -13.64 -12.38 -4.21
N ASP A 81 -12.68 -12.15 -3.32
CA ASP A 81 -12.88 -12.05 -1.87
C ASP A 81 -13.09 -10.61 -1.36
N SER A 82 -13.51 -9.70 -2.26
CA SER A 82 -13.83 -8.30 -1.95
C SER A 82 -12.62 -7.51 -1.42
N ARG A 83 -11.42 -7.80 -1.93
CA ARG A 83 -10.20 -7.05 -1.60
C ARG A 83 -9.78 -6.21 -2.80
N ILE A 84 -9.04 -5.16 -2.49
CA ILE A 84 -8.42 -4.29 -3.48
C ILE A 84 -6.94 -4.61 -3.52
N ASP A 85 -6.43 -4.91 -4.71
CA ASP A 85 -5.00 -5.11 -4.98
C ASP A 85 -4.53 -4.18 -6.11
N SER A 86 -3.21 -4.05 -6.27
CA SER A 86 -2.59 -3.39 -7.41
C SER A 86 -1.26 -4.05 -7.72
N THR A 87 -1.09 -4.57 -8.93
CA THR A 87 0.14 -5.23 -9.38
C THR A 87 1.37 -4.33 -9.23
N SER A 88 1.20 -3.00 -9.33
CA SER A 88 2.27 -2.03 -9.12
C SER A 88 2.90 -2.08 -7.73
N THR A 89 2.26 -2.74 -6.76
CA THR A 89 2.78 -2.89 -5.39
C THR A 89 3.64 -4.13 -5.18
N HIS A 90 3.57 -5.12 -6.07
CA HIS A 90 4.07 -6.47 -5.81
C HIS A 90 5.59 -6.53 -5.62
N GLU A 91 6.36 -5.82 -6.46
CA GLU A 91 7.82 -5.74 -6.35
C GLU A 91 8.27 -5.18 -4.99
N GLU A 92 7.63 -4.11 -4.52
CA GLU A 92 7.96 -3.51 -3.23
C GLU A 92 7.53 -4.42 -2.06
N LEU A 93 6.38 -5.10 -2.17
CA LEU A 93 5.96 -6.07 -1.17
C LEU A 93 6.93 -7.27 -1.07
N GLU A 94 7.45 -7.75 -2.20
CA GLU A 94 8.48 -8.79 -2.22
C GLU A 94 9.77 -8.32 -1.52
N PHE A 95 10.20 -7.09 -1.81
CA PHE A 95 11.36 -6.49 -1.15
C PHE A 95 11.16 -6.35 0.37
N GLN A 96 9.99 -5.88 0.81
CA GLN A 96 9.66 -5.76 2.24
C GLN A 96 9.63 -7.13 2.95
N ARG A 97 9.09 -8.16 2.29
CA ARG A 97 9.10 -9.54 2.80
C ARG A 97 10.52 -10.07 2.97
N ALA A 98 11.39 -9.90 1.97
CA ALA A 98 12.79 -10.32 2.04
C ALA A 98 13.54 -9.64 3.21
N ARG A 99 13.39 -8.32 3.38
CA ARG A 99 14.01 -7.57 4.50
C ARG A 99 13.50 -7.99 5.87
N SER A 100 12.21 -8.29 5.99
CA SER A 100 11.59 -8.72 7.24
C SER A 100 12.15 -10.09 7.68
N HIS A 101 12.36 -10.99 6.72
CA HIS A 101 12.96 -12.31 6.95
C HIS A 101 14.42 -12.19 7.47
N ASP A 102 15.25 -11.36 6.83
CA ASP A 102 16.64 -11.14 7.26
C ASP A 102 16.76 -10.49 8.64
N SER A 103 15.85 -9.56 8.94
CA SER A 103 15.79 -8.88 10.25
C SER A 103 15.41 -9.87 11.37
N GLY A 104 14.48 -10.79 11.09
CA GLY A 104 14.08 -11.87 11.99
C GLY A 104 15.21 -12.88 12.24
N ALA A 105 15.88 -13.33 11.18
CA ALA A 105 17.01 -14.25 11.26
C ALA A 105 18.19 -13.66 12.06
N SER A 106 18.51 -12.38 11.83
CA SER A 106 19.56 -11.66 12.56
C SER A 106 19.24 -11.53 14.07
N ARG A 107 17.96 -11.31 14.41
CA ARG A 107 17.50 -11.22 15.81
C ARG A 107 17.49 -12.58 16.50
N ALA A 108 17.12 -13.64 15.80
CA ALA A 108 17.16 -15.02 16.31
C ALA A 108 18.61 -15.48 16.57
N LEU A 109 19.54 -15.18 15.66
CA LEU A 109 20.97 -15.48 15.83
C LEU A 109 21.58 -14.77 17.04
N ARG A 110 21.26 -13.47 17.23
CA ARG A 110 21.69 -12.70 18.40
C ARG A 110 21.17 -13.29 19.72
N ARG A 111 19.93 -13.78 19.76
CA ARG A 111 19.36 -14.42 20.95
C ARG A 111 20.04 -15.76 21.28
N ARG A 112 20.38 -16.57 20.26
CA ARG A 112 21.12 -17.82 20.48
C ARG A 112 22.50 -17.58 21.10
N ARG A 113 23.25 -16.61 20.58
CA ARG A 113 24.57 -16.23 21.11
C ARG A 113 24.54 -15.64 22.52
N ALA A 114 23.41 -15.06 22.94
CA ALA A 114 23.23 -14.48 24.27
C ALA A 114 22.80 -15.50 25.33
N GLY A 115 22.43 -16.73 24.94
CA GLY A 115 22.06 -17.82 25.86
C GLY A 115 23.14 -18.87 26.07
N GLU A 116 24.31 -18.71 25.44
CA GLU A 116 25.46 -19.64 25.51
C GLU A 116 26.62 -19.09 26.38
N GLY A 117 26.40 -18.04 27.17
CA GLY A 117 27.35 -17.47 28.13
C GLY A 117 26.75 -17.39 29.52
#